data_AF-A0A564S329-F1
#
_entry.id   AF-A0A564S329-F1
#
_cell.length_a   1.000
_cell.length_b   1.000
_cell.length_c   1.000
_cell.angle_alpha   90.00
_cell.angle_beta   90.00
_cell.angle_gamma   90.00
#
_symmetry.space_group_name_H-M   'P 1'
#
loop_
_entity.id
_entity.type
_entity.pdbx_description
1 polymer ?
#
loop_
_entity_poly.entity_id
_entity_poly.type
_entity_poly.pdbx_seq_one_letter_code
_entity_poly.pdbx_strand_id
1 'polypeptide(L)' 'MTSQLLNPPKPPTLHEPGCLLLASSGFYIRFHEDGSASLVDGIQDITIADFTSAEIEGIAYGLNNKVGNTR' A
#
# COMPACT_ATOMS: atom_id res chain seq x y z
N MET A 1 -4.49 -37.09 29.63
CA MET A 1 -4.85 -35.87 28.86
C MET A 1 -4.18 -35.97 27.51
N THR A 2 -4.94 -36.11 26.43
CA THR A 2 -4.42 -36.18 25.05
C THR A 2 -4.16 -34.77 24.56
N SER A 3 -2.90 -34.43 24.30
CA SER A 3 -2.51 -33.15 23.69
C SER A 3 -2.99 -33.13 22.24
N GLN A 4 -3.95 -32.25 21.93
CA GLN A 4 -4.40 -32.05 20.57
C GLN A 4 -3.42 -31.08 19.88
N LEU A 5 -2.57 -31.62 19.00
CA LEU A 5 -1.69 -30.81 18.16
C LEU A 5 -2.56 -29.95 17.23
N LEU A 6 -2.60 -28.64 17.50
CA LEU A 6 -3.19 -27.67 16.60
C LEU A 6 -2.33 -27.62 15.33
N ASN A 7 -2.97 -27.74 14.17
CA ASN A 7 -2.29 -27.49 12.91
C ASN A 7 -1.73 -26.07 12.92
N PRO A 8 -0.49 -25.85 12.42
CA PRO A 8 0.05 -24.51 12.31
C PRO A 8 -0.87 -23.66 11.40
N PRO A 9 -1.03 -22.37 11.71
CA PRO A 9 -1.80 -21.47 10.87
C PRO A 9 -1.20 -21.43 9.46
N LYS A 10 -2.07 -21.24 8.46
CA LYS A 10 -1.65 -21.11 7.06
C LYS A 10 -0.66 -19.93 6.95
N PRO A 11 0.41 -20.04 6.14
CA PRO A 11 1.32 -18.91 5.92
C PRO A 11 0.54 -17.68 5.48
N PRO A 12 0.89 -16.48 5.96
CA PRO A 12 0.26 -15.26 5.50
C PRO A 12 0.43 -15.16 3.97
N THR A 13 -0.68 -15.06 3.27
CA THR A 13 -0.71 -14.79 1.83
C THR A 13 -0.50 -13.30 1.62
N LEU A 14 0.54 -12.93 0.87
CA LEU A 14 0.94 -11.56 0.61
C LEU A 14 0.25 -11.10 -0.68
N HIS A 15 -1.03 -10.71 -0.61
CA HIS A 15 -1.80 -10.30 -1.79
C HIS A 15 -2.69 -9.08 -1.54
N GLU A 16 -2.32 -8.22 -0.59
CA GLU A 16 -2.94 -6.90 -0.55
C GLU A 16 -2.07 -5.91 -1.33
N PRO A 17 -2.65 -5.20 -2.32
CA PRO A 17 -1.95 -4.10 -2.98
C PRO A 17 -1.35 -3.17 -1.93
N GLY A 18 -0.04 -2.92 -2.05
CA GLY A 18 0.68 -2.10 -1.08
C GLY A 18 0.00 -0.74 -0.93
N CYS A 19 -0.11 -0.24 0.31
CA CYS A 19 -0.67 1.07 0.57
C CYS A 19 0.39 1.97 1.22
N LEU A 20 0.64 3.16 0.65
CA LEU A 20 1.47 4.18 1.26
C LEU A 20 0.59 5.23 1.94
N LEU A 21 0.58 5.22 3.27
CA LEU A 21 -0.12 6.22 4.08
C LEU A 21 0.54 7.59 3.94
N LEU A 22 -0.25 8.60 3.60
CA LEU A 22 0.23 9.97 3.46
C LEU A 22 0.09 10.71 4.80
N ALA A 23 1.01 10.45 5.72
CA ALA A 23 1.00 11.00 7.08
C ALA A 23 -0.34 10.71 7.81
N SER A 24 -0.73 11.57 8.75
CA SER A 24 -2.00 11.47 9.49
C SER A 24 -3.20 12.08 8.76
N SER A 25 -3.12 12.25 7.44
CA SER A 25 -4.13 12.96 6.65
C SER A 25 -5.40 12.15 6.37
N GLY A 26 -5.36 10.83 6.59
CA GLY A 26 -6.43 9.91 6.19
C GLY A 26 -6.35 9.46 4.73
N PHE A 27 -5.45 10.04 3.93
CA PHE A 27 -5.23 9.62 2.54
C PHE A 27 -4.12 8.57 2.42
N TYR A 28 -4.23 7.71 1.41
CA TYR A 28 -3.16 6.79 1.04
C TYR A 28 -3.10 6.58 -0.46
N ILE A 29 -1.93 6.15 -0.94
CA ILE A 29 -1.74 5.66 -2.31
C ILE A 29 -1.90 4.15 -2.28
N ARG A 30 -2.82 3.61 -3.08
CA ARG A 30 -3.00 2.17 -3.32
C ARG A 30 -2.24 1.77 -4.59
N PHE A 31 -1.29 0.85 -4.49
CA PHE A 31 -0.53 0.35 -5.64
C PHE A 31 -1.14 -0.92 -6.21
N HIS A 32 -1.42 -0.95 -7.50
CA HIS A 32 -2.02 -2.11 -8.16
C HIS A 32 -0.95 -3.05 -8.73
N GLU A 33 -1.32 -4.30 -9.05
CA GLU A 33 -0.39 -5.31 -9.56
C GLU A 33 0.20 -4.97 -10.94
N ASP A 34 -0.50 -4.16 -11.73
CA ASP A 34 -0.05 -3.69 -13.04
C ASP A 34 0.93 -2.49 -12.94
N GLY A 35 1.27 -2.06 -11.72
CA GLY A 35 2.15 -0.93 -11.43
C GLY A 35 1.46 0.44 -11.51
N SER A 36 0.17 0.50 -11.81
CA SER A 36 -0.64 1.71 -11.64
C SER A 36 -0.92 1.98 -10.16
N ALA A 37 -1.49 3.14 -9.85
CA ALA A 37 -1.85 3.47 -8.47
C ALA A 37 -3.08 4.37 -8.40
N SER A 38 -3.69 4.43 -7.22
CA SER A 38 -4.81 5.33 -6.94
C SER A 38 -4.56 6.14 -5.67
N LEU A 39 -4.95 7.41 -5.64
CA LEU A 39 -5.10 8.20 -4.41
C LEU A 39 -6.46 7.90 -3.81
N VAL A 40 -6.48 7.44 -2.56
CA VAL A 40 -7.69 7.01 -1.86
C VAL A 40 -7.87 7.84 -0.60
N ASP A 41 -9.10 8.32 -0.36
CA ASP A 41 -9.54 8.76 0.96
C ASP A 41 -9.83 7.53 1.81
N GLY A 42 -8.99 7.23 2.80
CA GLY A 42 -9.15 6.08 3.67
C GLY A 42 -10.21 6.23 4.76
N ILE A 43 -10.79 7.41 4.94
CA ILE A 43 -11.92 7.62 5.86
C ILE A 43 -13.21 7.18 5.18
N GLN A 44 -13.38 7.56 3.91
CA GLN A 44 -14.57 7.26 3.11
C GLN A 44 -14.42 6.00 2.24
N ASP A 45 -13.19 5.48 2.10
CA ASP A 45 -12.79 4.41 1.17
C ASP A 45 -13.20 4.70 -0.28
N ILE A 46 -12.93 5.92 -0.74
CA ILE A 46 -13.21 6.36 -2.11
C ILE A 46 -11.92 6.68 -2.86
N THR A 47 -11.85 6.25 -4.12
CA THR A 47 -10.80 6.67 -5.05
C THR A 47 -11.04 8.12 -5.47
N ILE A 48 -10.04 8.98 -5.25
CA ILE A 48 -10.07 10.40 -5.63
C ILE A 48 -9.40 10.60 -6.99
N ALA A 49 -8.34 9.84 -7.28
CA ALA A 49 -7.61 9.92 -8.52
C ALA A 49 -6.92 8.59 -8.84
N ASP A 50 -6.75 8.32 -10.14
CA ASP A 50 -5.99 7.19 -10.66
C ASP A 50 -4.75 7.70 -11.40
N PHE A 51 -3.68 6.91 -11.35
CA PHE A 51 -2.39 7.19 -11.94
C PHE A 51 -1.93 5.99 -12.74
N THR A 52 -1.42 6.25 -13.94
CA THR A 52 -0.65 5.25 -14.69
C THR A 52 0.66 4.93 -14.00
N SER A 53 1.29 3.82 -14.39
CA SER A 53 2.61 3.42 -13.89
C SER A 53 3.70 4.49 -14.13
N ALA A 54 3.62 5.22 -15.24
CA ALA A 54 4.55 6.31 -15.55
C ALA A 54 4.34 7.53 -14.65
N GLU A 55 3.11 7.85 -14.29
CA GLU A 55 2.79 9.00 -13.43
C GLU A 55 3.17 8.74 -11.97
N ILE A 56 2.91 7.52 -11.46
CA ILE A 56 3.22 7.17 -10.07
C ILE A 56 4.73 7.10 -9.80
N GLU A 57 5.53 6.73 -10.81
CA GLU A 57 6.99 6.72 -10.70
C GLU A 57 7.54 8.10 -10.33
N GLY A 58 7.08 9.15 -11.01
CA GLY A 58 7.46 10.54 -10.71
C GLY A 58 7.06 10.98 -9.29
N ILE A 59 5.87 10.57 -8.84
CA ILE A 59 5.38 10.83 -7.49
C ILE A 59 6.23 10.09 -6.45
N ALA A 60 6.57 8.83 -6.68
CA ALA A 60 7.39 8.02 -5.79
C ALA A 60 8.80 8.62 -5.62
N TYR A 61 9.44 9.04 -6.70
CA TYR A 61 10.73 9.75 -6.63
C TYR A 61 10.62 11.09 -5.90
N GLY A 62 9.56 11.87 -6.17
CA GLY A 62 9.30 13.12 -5.48
C GLY A 62 9.10 12.95 -3.97
N LEU A 63 8.35 11.92 -3.56
CA LEU A 63 8.13 11.57 -2.16
C LEU A 63 9.43 11.11 -1.49
N ASN A 64 10.19 10.20 -2.13
CA ASN A 64 11.48 9.73 -1.61
C ASN A 64 12.46 10.89 -1.36
N ASN A 65 12.58 11.82 -2.32
CA ASN A 65 13.42 13.01 -2.19
C ASN A 65 12.97 13.92 -1.04
N LYS A 66 11.65 14.09 -0.86
CA LYS A 66 11.08 14.97 0.19
C LYS A 66 11.19 14.40 1.59
N VAL A 67 11.02 13.08 1.76
CA VAL A 67 11.15 12.43 3.06
C VAL A 67 12.62 12.16 3.43
N GLY A 68 13.56 12.57 2.58
CA GLY A 68 14.99 12.52 2.87
C GLY A 68 15.55 11.09 2.94
N ASN A 69 14.85 10.11 2.35
CA ASN A 69 15.28 8.71 2.34
C ASN A 69 16.33 8.49 1.25
N THR A 70 17.40 9.26 1.34
CA THR A 70 18.69 8.96 0.71
C THR A 70 19.25 7.76 1.47
N ARG A 71 19.05 6.56 0.93
CA ARG A 71 19.72 5.29 1.26
C ARG A 71 20.15 5.07 2.72
#